data_AF-A0A3D3GZU8-F1
#
_entry.id   AF-A0A3D3GZU8-F1
#
_cell.length_a   1.000
_cell.length_b   1.000
_cell.length_c   1.000
_cell.angle_alpha   90.00
_cell.angle_beta   90.00
_cell.angle_gamma   90.00
#
_symmetry.space_group_name_H-M   'P 1'
#
loop_
_entity.id
_entity.type
_entity.pdbx_description
1 polymer ?
#
loop_
_entity_poly.entity_id
_entity_poly.type
_entity_poly.pdbx_seq_one_letter_code
_entity_poly.pdbx_strand_id
1 'polypeptide(L)'
;VCARLYLRCVQVTPKITPPLSSIQAWGAKMAHLTLYVFMIAMPIFGWFVLSAKGKVIPFFGLELPALIAYDKPFGKILEGWHKEIGSWGYYLITFHALAGLVHHYIQKDDTLTRMLPPKKKS
;
A
#
# COMPACT_ATOMS: atom_id res chain seq x y z
N VAL A 1 2.26 -4.24 -6.71
CA VAL A 1 1.93 -2.79 -6.59
C VAL A 1 2.11 -2.07 -7.90
N CYS A 2 3.27 -2.16 -8.55
CA CYS A 2 3.54 -1.51 -9.84
C CYS A 2 2.49 -1.84 -10.91
N ALA A 3 2.15 -3.13 -11.09
CA ALA A 3 1.08 -3.53 -12.00
C ALA A 3 -0.30 -2.92 -11.63
N ARG A 4 -0.62 -2.82 -10.33
CA ARG A 4 -1.87 -2.22 -9.85
C ARG A 4 -1.89 -0.71 -10.11
N LEU A 5 -0.78 0.00 -9.91
CA LEU A 5 -0.67 1.42 -10.22
C LEU A 5 -0.78 1.68 -11.73
N TYR A 6 -0.11 0.86 -12.54
CA TYR A 6 -0.24 0.92 -14.00
C TYR A 6 -1.70 0.75 -14.43
N LEU A 7 -2.36 -0.32 -13.97
CA LEU A 7 -3.78 -0.55 -14.25
C LEU A 7 -4.65 0.60 -13.75
N ARG A 8 -4.35 1.19 -12.59
CA ARG A 8 -5.10 2.34 -12.06
C ARG A 8 -4.96 3.59 -12.93
N CYS A 9 -3.80 3.80 -13.57
CA CYS A 9 -3.59 4.92 -14.48
C CYS A 9 -4.27 4.71 -15.84
N VAL A 10 -4.34 3.45 -16.31
CA VAL A 10 -4.88 3.11 -17.63
C VAL A 10 -6.38 2.84 -17.60
N GLN A 11 -6.92 2.31 -16.50
CA GLN A 11 -8.32 1.93 -16.38
C GLN A 11 -9.17 3.04 -15.77
N VAL A 12 -10.35 3.26 -16.36
CA VAL A 12 -11.36 4.13 -15.78
C VAL A 12 -11.84 3.51 -14.47
N THR A 13 -11.65 4.23 -13.37
CA THR A 13 -12.21 3.81 -12.08
C THR A 13 -13.73 3.90 -12.17
N PRO A 14 -14.48 2.80 -11.94
CA PRO A 14 -15.93 2.87 -12.01
C PRO A 14 -16.47 3.92 -11.00
N LYS A 15 -17.66 4.46 -11.24
CA LYS A 15 -18.26 5.46 -10.32
C LYS A 15 -18.96 4.75 -9.16
N ILE A 16 -18.84 5.30 -7.94
CA ILE A 16 -19.50 4.74 -6.74
C ILE A 16 -20.98 5.12 -6.80
N THR A 17 -21.85 4.17 -6.49
CA THR A 17 -23.30 4.38 -6.42
C THR A 17 -23.84 4.01 -5.04
N PRO A 18 -24.60 4.92 -4.37
CA PRO A 18 -24.84 6.33 -4.73
C PRO A 18 -23.55 7.18 -4.72
N PRO A 19 -23.53 8.35 -5.40
CA PRO A 19 -22.34 9.19 -5.46
C PRO A 19 -21.93 9.67 -4.05
N LEU A 20 -20.65 9.49 -3.73
CA LEU A 20 -20.07 9.99 -2.48
C LEU A 20 -20.12 11.52 -2.40
N SER A 21 -20.24 12.05 -1.18
CA SER A 21 -19.98 13.46 -0.92
C SER A 21 -18.53 13.85 -1.30
N SER A 22 -18.31 15.12 -1.66
CA SER A 22 -16.98 15.60 -2.07
C SER A 22 -15.88 15.34 -1.02
N ILE A 23 -16.22 15.44 0.28
CA ILE A 23 -15.30 15.17 1.39
C ILE A 23 -14.94 13.69 1.44
N GLN A 24 -15.93 12.78 1.34
CA GLN A 24 -15.68 11.33 1.32
C GLN A 24 -14.87 10.92 0.09
N ALA A 25 -15.17 11.50 -1.07
CA ALA A 25 -14.43 11.22 -2.31
C ALA A 25 -12.96 11.67 -2.20
N TRP A 26 -12.70 12.82 -1.59
CA TRP A 26 -11.33 13.30 -1.35
C TRP A 26 -10.61 12.43 -0.32
N GLY A 27 -11.27 12.09 0.80
CA GLY A 27 -10.74 11.20 1.83
C GLY A 27 -10.37 9.82 1.26
N ALA A 28 -11.23 9.24 0.42
CA ALA A 28 -10.96 7.97 -0.26
C ALA A 28 -9.75 8.05 -1.21
N LYS A 29 -9.54 9.18 -1.91
CA LYS A 29 -8.34 9.40 -2.74
C LYS A 29 -7.09 9.46 -1.88
N MET A 30 -7.12 10.21 -0.77
CA MET A 30 -5.98 10.34 0.14
C MET A 30 -5.64 9.00 0.79
N ALA A 31 -6.63 8.25 1.27
CA ALA A 31 -6.41 6.92 1.85
C ALA A 31 -5.70 5.97 0.86
N HIS A 32 -6.16 5.92 -0.40
CA HIS A 32 -5.49 5.11 -1.42
C HIS A 32 -4.09 5.62 -1.75
N LEU A 33 -3.88 6.94 -1.85
CA LEU A 33 -2.56 7.53 -2.09
C LEU A 33 -1.59 7.14 -0.97
N THR A 34 -2.00 7.28 0.29
CA THR A 34 -1.20 6.90 1.46
C THR A 34 -0.83 5.41 1.42
N LEU A 35 -1.79 4.53 1.11
CA LEU A 35 -1.51 3.10 0.95
C LEU A 35 -0.50 2.83 -0.16
N TYR A 36 -0.62 3.48 -1.32
CA TYR A 36 0.33 3.29 -2.41
C TYR A 36 1.74 3.78 -2.07
N VAL A 37 1.84 4.96 -1.46
CA VAL A 37 3.12 5.50 -0.99
C VAL A 37 3.74 4.53 0.01
N PHE A 38 2.97 4.06 1.00
CA PHE A 38 3.44 3.12 2.01
C PHE A 38 3.94 1.81 1.39
N MET A 39 3.15 1.22 0.47
CA MET A 39 3.50 -0.05 -0.18
C MET A 39 4.75 0.04 -1.07
N ILE A 40 5.11 1.23 -1.57
CA ILE A 40 6.36 1.43 -2.35
C ILE A 40 7.52 1.79 -1.41
N ALA A 41 7.29 2.70 -0.47
CA ALA A 41 8.31 3.20 0.43
C ALA A 41 8.86 2.08 1.33
N MET A 42 8.01 1.19 1.85
CA MET A 42 8.44 0.13 2.75
C MET A 42 9.47 -0.83 2.12
N PRO A 43 9.25 -1.41 0.93
CA PRO A 43 10.27 -2.22 0.25
C PRO A 43 11.58 -1.47 -0.03
N ILE A 44 11.49 -0.21 -0.49
CA ILE A 44 12.68 0.62 -0.72
C ILE A 44 13.44 0.83 0.59
N PHE A 45 12.72 1.06 1.68
CA PHE A 45 13.35 1.26 2.99
C PHE A 45 14.02 -0.03 3.49
N GLY A 46 13.40 -1.19 3.25
CA GLY A 46 14.01 -2.49 3.49
C GLY A 46 15.29 -2.70 2.67
N TRP A 47 15.32 -2.24 1.42
CA TRP A 47 16.51 -2.28 0.58
C TRP A 47 17.65 -1.40 1.16
N PHE A 48 17.35 -0.21 1.66
CA PHE A 48 18.34 0.61 2.39
C PHE A 48 18.88 -0.11 3.63
N VAL A 49 18.01 -0.76 4.42
CA VAL A 49 18.43 -1.54 5.60
C VAL A 49 19.37 -2.68 5.22
N LEU A 50 19.06 -3.44 4.17
CA LEU A 50 19.91 -4.54 3.70
C LEU A 50 21.25 -4.03 3.15
N SER A 51 21.21 -2.93 2.37
CA SER A 51 22.40 -2.27 1.81
C SER A 51 23.35 -1.81 2.92
N ALA A 52 22.86 -1.06 3.91
CA ALA A 52 23.66 -0.58 5.05
C ALA A 52 24.26 -1.73 5.87
N LYS A 53 23.58 -2.87 5.93
CA LYS A 53 24.07 -4.05 6.67
C LYS A 53 25.00 -4.95 5.86
N GLY A 54 25.27 -4.61 4.60
CA GLY A 54 26.11 -5.43 3.71
C GLY A 54 25.52 -6.81 3.48
N LYS A 55 24.18 -6.92 3.52
CA LYS A 55 23.47 -8.17 3.27
C LYS A 55 23.12 -8.26 1.79
N VAL A 56 23.10 -9.48 1.27
CA VAL A 56 22.56 -9.77 -0.06
C VAL A 56 21.12 -9.28 -0.14
N ILE A 57 20.77 -8.64 -1.26
CA ILE A 57 19.42 -8.15 -1.55
C ILE A 57 18.80 -9.08 -2.62
N PRO A 58 18.18 -10.20 -2.19
CA PRO A 58 17.61 -11.15 -3.13
C PRO A 58 16.36 -10.57 -3.81
N PHE A 59 16.30 -10.70 -5.13
CA PHE A 59 15.16 -10.26 -5.93
C PHE A 59 14.90 -11.26 -7.06
N PHE A 60 13.97 -12.19 -6.83
CA PHE A 60 13.56 -13.20 -7.81
C PHE A 60 14.74 -13.98 -8.44
N GLY A 61 15.69 -14.43 -7.61
CA GLY A 61 16.88 -15.17 -8.05
C GLY A 61 18.05 -14.30 -8.51
N LEU A 62 17.88 -12.97 -8.56
CA LEU A 62 18.94 -12.00 -8.80
C LEU A 62 19.40 -11.36 -7.49
N GLU A 63 20.65 -10.89 -7.45
CA GLU A 63 21.17 -10.04 -6.38
C GLU A 63 21.13 -8.59 -6.84
N LEU A 64 20.37 -7.75 -6.13
CA LEU A 64 20.34 -6.33 -6.42
C LEU A 64 21.56 -5.61 -5.84
N PRO A 65 22.06 -4.56 -6.52
CA PRO A 65 23.16 -3.76 -5.99
C PRO A 65 22.74 -3.04 -4.71
N ALA A 66 23.72 -2.77 -3.85
CA ALA A 66 23.50 -1.94 -2.68
C ALA A 66 23.21 -0.49 -3.11
N LEU A 67 22.21 0.13 -2.48
CA LEU A 67 21.86 1.55 -2.74
C LEU A 67 22.76 2.53 -1.99
N ILE A 68 23.33 2.07 -0.87
CA ILE A 68 24.18 2.87 0.02
C ILE A 68 25.36 2.03 0.47
N ALA A 69 26.43 2.71 0.90
CA ALA A 69 27.60 2.08 1.46
C ALA A 69 27.28 1.31 2.76
N TYR A 70 28.12 0.33 3.07
CA TYR A 70 28.04 -0.44 4.30
C TYR A 70 28.27 0.45 5.53
N ASP A 71 27.27 0.51 6.41
CA ASP A 71 27.30 1.16 7.70
C ASP A 71 26.32 0.43 8.64
N LYS A 72 26.86 -0.52 9.41
CA LYS A 72 26.05 -1.39 10.27
C LYS A 72 25.35 -0.64 11.41
N PRO A 73 25.98 0.32 12.13
CA PRO A 73 25.28 1.20 13.07
C PRO A 73 24.09 1.92 12.42
N PHE A 74 24.29 2.57 11.27
CA PHE A 74 23.22 3.26 10.56
C PHE A 74 22.12 2.28 10.11
N GLY A 75 22.50 1.10 9.62
CA GLY A 75 21.57 0.04 9.24
C GLY A 75 20.69 -0.46 10.40
N LYS A 76 21.16 -0.43 11.65
CA LYS A 76 20.33 -0.74 12.82
C LYS A 76 19.29 0.35 13.09
N ILE A 77 19.68 1.62 12.93
CA ILE A 77 18.76 2.76 13.06
C ILE A 77 17.66 2.66 11.99
N LEU A 78 18.05 2.45 10.73
CA LEU A 78 17.10 2.28 9.63
C LEU A 78 16.16 1.07 9.86
N GLU A 79 16.68 -0.04 10.40
CA GLU A 79 15.84 -1.19 10.74
C GLU A 79 14.81 -0.85 11.82
N GLY A 80 15.21 -0.09 12.84
CA GLY A 80 14.30 0.38 13.89
C GLY A 80 13.14 1.18 13.29
N TRP A 81 13.46 2.20 12.49
CA TRP A 81 12.46 3.01 11.78
C TRP A 81 11.59 2.18 10.84
N HIS A 82 12.19 1.26 10.08
CA HIS A 82 11.45 0.38 9.18
C HIS A 82 10.45 -0.50 9.95
N LYS A 83 10.85 -1.06 11.10
CA LYS A 83 9.93 -1.85 11.96
C LYS A 83 8.83 -0.98 12.53
N GLU A 84 9.16 0.21 13.03
CA GLU A 84 8.20 1.12 13.64
C GLU A 84 7.17 1.61 12.62
N ILE A 85 7.62 2.15 11.47
CA ILE A 85 6.74 2.57 10.36
C ILE A 85 5.96 1.38 9.81
N GLY A 86 6.60 0.20 9.72
CA GLY A 86 5.94 -1.05 9.37
C GLY A 86 4.76 -1.37 10.30
N SER A 87 4.91 -1.14 11.60
CA SER A 87 3.84 -1.35 12.58
C SER A 87 2.66 -0.39 12.38
N TRP A 88 2.95 0.87 12.01
CA TRP A 88 1.92 1.83 11.61
C TRP A 88 1.10 1.37 10.40
N GLY A 89 1.69 0.55 9.52
CA GLY A 89 1.01 -0.09 8.40
C GLY A 89 -0.21 -0.94 8.81
N TYR A 90 -0.17 -1.59 9.97
CA TYR A 90 -1.32 -2.39 10.45
C TYR A 90 -2.53 -1.50 10.75
N TYR A 91 -2.31 -0.33 11.34
CA TYR A 91 -3.40 0.62 11.59
C TYR A 91 -3.97 1.16 10.28
N LEU A 92 -3.11 1.47 9.30
CA LEU A 92 -3.54 1.96 8.00
C LEU A 92 -4.41 0.92 7.26
N ILE A 93 -4.00 -0.35 7.25
CA ILE A 93 -4.75 -1.45 6.63
C ILE A 93 -6.07 -1.67 7.37
N THR A 94 -6.05 -1.68 8.70
CA THR A 94 -7.25 -1.86 9.52
C THR A 94 -8.26 -0.74 9.27
N PHE A 95 -7.81 0.51 9.28
CA PHE A 95 -8.65 1.66 8.99
C PHE A 95 -9.26 1.58 7.59
N HIS A 96 -8.45 1.23 6.58
CA HIS A 96 -8.93 1.06 5.21
C HIS A 96 -9.99 -0.04 5.08
N ALA A 97 -9.75 -1.20 5.70
CA ALA A 97 -10.69 -2.32 5.70
C ALA A 97 -12.01 -1.94 6.41
N LEU A 98 -11.92 -1.32 7.60
CA LEU A 98 -13.09 -0.85 8.34
C LEU A 98 -13.89 0.17 7.54
N ALA A 99 -13.23 1.12 6.87
CA ALA A 99 -13.92 2.07 6.00
C ALA A 99 -14.73 1.34 4.91
N GLY A 100 -14.15 0.36 4.23
CA GLY A 100 -14.87 -0.47 3.24
C GLY A 100 -16.08 -1.20 3.84
N LEU A 101 -15.96 -1.73 5.06
CA LEU A 101 -17.07 -2.39 5.77
C LEU A 101 -18.16 -1.40 6.17
N VAL A 102 -17.81 -0.21 6.66
CA VAL A 102 -18.78 0.85 6.97
C VAL A 102 -19.54 1.28 5.73
N HIS A 103 -18.83 1.47 4.61
CA HIS A 103 -19.44 1.79 3.32
C HIS A 103 -20.44 0.69 2.88
N HIS A 104 -20.08 -0.57 3.08
CA HIS A 104 -20.93 -1.70 2.71
C HIS A 104 -22.14 -1.92 3.63
N TYR A 105 -21.94 -1.97 4.95
CA TYR A 105 -22.99 -2.36 5.90
C TYR A 105 -23.84 -1.19 6.39
N ILE A 106 -23.24 0.00 6.54
CA ILE A 106 -23.93 1.17 7.08
C ILE A 106 -24.40 2.07 5.94
N GLN A 107 -23.49 2.50 5.05
CA GLN A 107 -23.86 3.39 3.94
C GLN A 107 -24.56 2.65 2.79
N LYS A 108 -24.44 1.32 2.74
CA LYS A 108 -25.07 0.43 1.75
C LYS A 108 -24.76 0.84 0.31
N ASP A 109 -23.52 1.29 0.07
CA ASP A 109 -23.05 1.62 -1.28
C ASP A 109 -22.26 0.45 -1.91
N ASP A 110 -21.90 0.64 -3.18
CA ASP A 110 -21.16 -0.35 -3.96
C ASP A 110 -19.62 -0.30 -3.79
N THR A 111 -19.09 0.47 -2.82
CA THR A 111 -17.64 0.68 -2.68
C THR A 111 -16.88 -0.63 -2.52
N LEU A 112 -17.34 -1.50 -1.61
CA LEU A 112 -16.67 -2.79 -1.37
C LEU A 112 -16.95 -3.80 -2.50
N THR A 113 -18.18 -3.89 -2.98
CA THR A 113 -18.59 -4.89 -3.98
C THR A 113 -17.88 -4.71 -5.30
N ARG A 114 -17.46 -3.48 -5.62
CA ARG A 114 -16.65 -3.18 -6.80
C ARG A 114 -15.19 -3.58 -6.71
N MET A 115 -14.70 -3.89 -5.51
CA MET A 115 -13.36 -4.45 -5.31
C MET A 115 -13.37 -5.99 -5.32
N LEU A 116 -14.55 -6.60 -5.24
CA LEU A 116 -14.71 -8.05 -5.29
C LEU A 116 -14.68 -8.53 -6.75
N PRO A 117 -14.20 -9.78 -6.99
CA PRO A 117 -14.32 -10.38 -8.31
C PRO A 117 -15.79 -10.45 -8.73
N PRO A 118 -16.09 -10.23 -10.02
CA PRO A 118 -17.46 -10.24 -10.51
C PRO A 118 -18.11 -11.61 -10.24
N LYS A 119 -19.34 -11.60 -9.70
CA LYS A 119 -20.12 -12.84 -9.56
C LYS A 119 -20.29 -13.46 -10.95
N LYS A 120 -19.81 -14.69 -11.14
CA LYS A 120 -20.22 -15.53 -12.28
C LYS A 120 -21.75 -15.60 -12.25
N LYS A 121 -22.41 -15.17 -13.32
CA LYS A 121 -23.83 -15.45 -13.53
C LYS A 121 -23.94 -16.98 -13.68
N SER A 122 -24.62 -17.64 -12.74
CA SER A 122 -25.07 -19.03 -12.89
C SER A 122 -26.28 -19.07 -13.78
#